data_AF-A0A9N8V8Y6-F1
#
_entry.id   AF-A0A9N8V8Y6-F1
#
_cell.length_a   1.000
_cell.length_b   1.000
_cell.length_c   1.000
_cell.angle_alpha   90.00
_cell.angle_beta   90.00
_cell.angle_gamma   90.00
#
_symmetry.space_group_name_H-M   'P 1'
#
loop_
_entity.id
_entity.type
_entity.pdbx_description
1 polymer ?
#
loop_
_entity_poly.entity_id
_entity_poly.type
_entity_poly.pdbx_seq_one_letter_code
_entity_poly.pdbx_strand_id
1 'polypeptide(L)'
;MTSNYRINYALRAHKRDPFIEWIKAMLMTPFVLHAKPIPPTDDDLNESGDEPYTMDANVSRYCEILESIEGMINEHISKTKKGLPDQSRLARLVPSVSTFHTSLPLKESFLLANTKHSIAARRFVPPSFNDIRRILNTAQIIAIASGLKLITL
;
A
#
# COMPACT_ATOMS: atom_id res chain seq x y z
N MET A 1 29.41 30.59 34.20
CA MET A 1 29.58 30.43 32.74
C MET A 1 29.03 29.08 32.33
N THR A 2 27.77 29.00 31.93
CA THR A 2 27.12 27.76 31.48
C THR A 2 27.12 27.72 29.96
N SER A 3 27.62 26.62 29.40
CA SER A 3 27.77 26.39 27.95
C SER A 3 26.44 26.55 27.18
N ASN A 4 26.48 27.36 26.13
CA ASN A 4 25.37 27.63 25.19
C ASN A 4 25.21 26.57 24.08
N TYR A 5 25.81 25.39 24.21
CA TYR A 5 25.69 24.34 23.19
C TYR A 5 24.52 23.40 23.49
N ARG A 6 23.31 23.80 23.07
CA ARG A 6 22.20 22.86 22.87
C ARG A 6 22.39 22.15 21.52
N ILE A 7 22.94 20.94 21.57
CA ILE A 7 22.99 20.04 20.41
C ILE A 7 21.55 19.56 20.15
N ASN A 8 20.98 19.95 19.01
CA ASN A 8 19.70 19.43 18.57
C ASN A 8 19.86 17.95 18.17
N TYR A 9 19.51 17.05 19.09
CA TYR A 9 19.40 15.61 18.83
C TYR A 9 18.13 15.23 18.04
N ALA A 10 17.44 16.20 17.45
CA ALA A 10 16.33 15.92 16.56
C ALA A 10 16.88 15.20 15.33
N LEU A 11 16.79 13.87 15.34
CA LEU A 11 17.04 13.03 14.18
C LEU A 11 16.26 13.63 13.00
N ARG A 12 16.97 13.94 11.92
CA ARG A 12 16.34 14.39 10.68
C ARG A 12 15.24 13.39 10.34
N ALA A 13 14.01 13.87 10.19
CA ALA A 13 12.90 13.02 9.81
C ALA A 13 13.31 12.22 8.56
N HIS A 14 13.26 10.89 8.66
CA HIS A 14 13.63 10.03 7.56
C HIS A 14 12.81 10.42 6.32
N LYS A 15 13.48 10.63 5.18
CA LYS A 15 12.79 10.95 3.92
C LYS A 15 11.78 9.84 3.66
N ARG A 16 10.49 10.17 3.73
CA ARG A 16 9.42 9.21 3.43
C ARG A 16 9.30 9.10 1.91
N ASP A 17 9.11 7.88 1.44
CA ASP A 17 8.92 7.61 0.03
C ASP A 17 7.58 8.22 -0.42
N PRO A 18 7.58 9.16 -1.38
CA PRO A 18 6.35 9.82 -1.85
C PRO A 18 5.36 8.86 -2.50
N PHE A 19 5.84 7.81 -3.17
CA PHE A 19 4.98 6.82 -3.79
C PHE A 19 4.25 5.98 -2.73
N ILE A 20 4.94 5.63 -1.63
CA ILE A 20 4.32 4.93 -0.50
C ILE A 20 3.27 5.81 0.19
N GLU A 21 3.57 7.09 0.45
CA GLU A 21 2.57 8.01 1.03
C GLU A 21 1.36 8.20 0.08
N TRP A 22 1.59 8.24 -1.23
CA TRP A 22 0.50 8.34 -2.20
C TRP A 22 -0.43 7.12 -2.18
N ILE A 23 0.12 5.89 -2.21
CA ILE A 23 -0.69 4.66 -2.10
C ILE A 23 -1.44 4.65 -0.77
N LYS A 24 -0.76 4.99 0.32
CA LYS A 24 -1.39 5.08 1.65
C LYS A 24 -2.58 6.04 1.62
N ALA A 25 -2.42 7.22 1.03
CA ALA A 25 -3.52 8.20 0.89
C ALA A 25 -4.70 7.64 0.07
N MET A 26 -4.45 6.84 -0.97
CA MET A 26 -5.52 6.18 -1.71
C MET A 26 -6.29 5.16 -0.87
N LEU A 27 -5.63 4.45 0.05
CA LEU A 27 -6.29 3.51 0.98
C LEU A 27 -6.91 4.19 2.21
N MET A 28 -6.57 5.45 2.50
CA MET A 28 -7.20 6.22 3.58
C MET A 28 -8.68 6.49 3.29
N THR A 29 -9.02 6.87 2.06
CA THR A 29 -10.39 7.21 1.68
C THR A 29 -11.39 6.06 1.93
N PRO A 30 -11.19 4.84 1.41
CA PRO A 30 -12.09 3.72 1.71
C PRO A 30 -12.09 3.34 3.20
N PHE A 31 -10.97 3.52 3.93
CA PHE A 31 -10.96 3.33 5.38
C PHE A 31 -11.90 4.31 6.08
N VAL A 32 -11.80 5.61 5.80
CA VAL A 32 -12.63 6.64 6.47
C VAL A 32 -14.12 6.47 6.13
N LEU A 33 -14.43 6.13 4.88
CA LEU A 33 -15.82 5.99 4.43
C LEU A 33 -16.51 4.73 4.94
N HIS A 34 -15.74 3.69 5.29
CA HIS A 34 -16.29 2.35 5.54
C HIS A 34 -15.78 1.65 6.80
N ALA A 35 -14.94 2.32 7.60
CA ALA A 35 -14.58 1.83 8.92
C ALA A 35 -15.84 1.77 9.78
N LYS A 36 -16.31 0.56 10.11
CA LYS A 36 -17.43 0.36 11.02
C LYS A 36 -16.97 0.74 12.44
N PRO A 37 -17.37 1.88 13.01
CA PRO A 37 -16.89 2.30 14.33
C PRO A 37 -17.63 1.58 15.47
N ILE A 38 -18.81 1.02 15.17
CA ILE A 38 -19.77 0.55 16.18
C ILE A 38 -19.65 -0.97 16.36
N PRO A 39 -19.36 -1.48 17.59
CA PRO A 39 -19.33 -2.93 17.83
C PRO A 39 -20.65 -3.57 17.34
N PRO A 40 -20.61 -4.78 16.74
CA PRO A 40 -21.83 -5.47 16.37
C PRO A 40 -22.73 -5.57 17.60
N THR A 41 -23.97 -5.14 17.45
CA THR A 41 -24.99 -5.25 18.50
C THR A 41 -25.38 -6.72 18.63
N ASP A 42 -25.96 -7.15 19.75
CA ASP A 42 -26.37 -8.57 19.91
C ASP A 42 -27.33 -9.05 18.80
N ASP A 43 -28.03 -8.14 18.11
CA ASP A 43 -28.82 -8.44 16.91
C ASP A 43 -27.96 -8.89 15.70
N ASP A 44 -26.75 -8.33 15.53
CA ASP A 44 -25.82 -8.70 14.45
C ASP A 44 -25.17 -10.09 14.68
N LEU A 45 -25.17 -10.58 15.93
CA LEU A 45 -24.65 -11.91 16.29
C LEU A 45 -25.67 -13.02 15.98
N ASN A 46 -26.97 -12.70 16.02
CA ASN A 46 -28.06 -13.66 15.79
C ASN A 46 -28.34 -13.90 14.29
N GLU A 47 -27.81 -13.07 13.39
CA GLU A 47 -27.82 -13.30 11.93
C GLU A 47 -26.66 -14.22 11.46
N SER A 48 -25.97 -14.91 12.38
CA SER A 48 -24.94 -15.92 12.07
C SER A 48 -25.54 -17.26 11.59
N GLY A 49 -26.62 -17.22 10.82
CA GLY A 49 -27.18 -18.36 10.11
C GLY A 49 -26.69 -18.38 8.67
N ASP A 50 -25.65 -19.16 8.41
CA ASP A 50 -25.23 -19.58 7.06
C ASP A 50 -25.06 -18.46 6.00
N GLU A 51 -24.43 -17.33 6.34
CA GLU A 51 -23.94 -16.43 5.30
C GLU A 51 -22.72 -17.05 4.60
N PRO A 52 -22.74 -17.25 3.27
CA PRO A 52 -21.57 -17.73 2.53
C PRO A 52 -20.39 -16.79 2.79
N TYR A 53 -19.16 -17.33 2.78
CA TYR A 53 -17.89 -16.61 3.03
C TYR A 53 -17.73 -15.44 2.03
N THR A 54 -18.44 -14.34 2.26
CA THR A 54 -18.37 -13.13 1.45
C THR A 54 -17.06 -12.46 1.79
N MET A 55 -16.24 -12.23 0.77
CA MET A 55 -15.00 -11.49 0.96
C MET A 55 -15.34 -10.15 1.58
N ASP A 56 -14.78 -9.87 2.76
CA ASP A 56 -15.02 -8.63 3.50
C ASP A 56 -14.94 -7.45 2.52
N ALA A 57 -16.00 -6.64 2.50
CA ALA A 57 -16.15 -5.53 1.56
C ALA A 57 -14.93 -4.59 1.56
N ASN A 58 -14.24 -4.45 2.70
CA ASN A 58 -13.01 -3.67 2.79
C ASN A 58 -11.85 -4.32 2.04
N VAL A 59 -11.75 -5.65 2.07
CA VAL A 59 -10.74 -6.40 1.32
C VAL A 59 -10.98 -6.24 -0.18
N SER A 60 -12.23 -6.35 -0.66
CA SER A 60 -12.55 -6.12 -2.08
C SER A 60 -12.13 -4.73 -2.54
N ARG A 61 -12.49 -3.69 -1.77
CA ARG A 61 -12.16 -2.29 -2.10
C ARG A 61 -10.65 -2.04 -2.14
N TYR A 62 -9.90 -2.57 -1.17
CA TYR A 62 -8.44 -2.43 -1.18
C TYR A 62 -7.83 -3.18 -2.37
N CYS A 63 -8.37 -4.34 -2.74
CA CYS A 63 -7.94 -5.08 -3.93
C CYS A 63 -8.17 -4.27 -5.22
N GLU A 64 -9.35 -3.68 -5.40
CA GLU A 64 -9.70 -2.88 -6.59
C GLU A 64 -8.78 -1.66 -6.76
N ILE A 65 -8.48 -0.97 -5.66
CA ILE A 65 -7.57 0.19 -5.67
C ILE A 65 -6.16 -0.25 -6.03
N LEU A 66 -5.66 -1.32 -5.39
CA LEU A 66 -4.32 -1.82 -5.64
C LEU A 66 -4.17 -2.33 -7.07
N GLU A 67 -5.15 -3.07 -7.59
CA GLU A 67 -5.20 -3.52 -8.99
C GLU A 67 -5.21 -2.35 -9.99
N SER A 68 -5.94 -1.27 -9.67
CA SER A 68 -5.88 -0.04 -10.47
C SER A 68 -4.48 0.59 -10.47
N ILE A 69 -3.79 0.57 -9.33
CA ILE A 69 -2.41 1.06 -9.21
C ILE A 69 -1.43 0.17 -9.98
N GLU A 70 -1.61 -1.17 -9.97
CA GLU A 70 -0.83 -2.07 -10.82
C GLU A 70 -0.93 -1.68 -12.30
N GLY A 71 -2.15 -1.40 -12.77
CA GLY A 71 -2.40 -0.92 -14.13
C GLY A 71 -1.64 0.37 -14.45
N MET A 72 -1.59 1.31 -13.50
CA MET A 72 -0.82 2.56 -13.65
C MET A 72 0.70 2.33 -13.67
N ILE A 73 1.21 1.37 -12.88
CA ILE A 73 2.63 0.98 -12.90
C ILE A 73 2.97 0.38 -14.27
N ASN A 74 2.15 -0.54 -14.78
CA ASN A 74 2.35 -1.18 -16.07
C ASN A 74 2.29 -0.17 -17.24
N GLU A 75 1.39 0.81 -17.16
CA GLU A 75 1.36 1.95 -18.09
C GLU A 75 2.65 2.77 -18.01
N HIS A 76 3.14 3.08 -16.80
CA HIS A 76 4.38 3.83 -16.59
C HIS A 76 5.60 3.10 -17.16
N ILE A 77 5.70 1.79 -16.95
CA ILE A 77 6.74 0.94 -17.56
C ILE A 77 6.68 1.05 -19.09
N SER A 78 5.49 0.92 -19.66
CA SER A 78 5.27 0.96 -21.11
C SER A 78 5.65 2.31 -21.72
N LYS A 79 5.32 3.42 -21.05
CA LYS A 79 5.68 4.77 -21.49
C LYS A 79 7.15 5.09 -21.32
N THR A 80 7.77 4.60 -20.23
CA THR A 80 9.22 4.74 -20.01
C THR A 80 10.01 4.01 -21.10
N LYS A 81 9.58 2.80 -21.50
CA LYS A 81 10.19 2.07 -22.63
C LYS A 81 10.09 2.80 -23.98
N LYS A 82 9.07 3.65 -24.16
CA LYS A 82 8.91 4.50 -25.35
C LYS A 82 9.67 5.83 -25.26
N GLY A 83 10.33 6.12 -24.13
CA GLY A 83 11.02 7.39 -23.90
C GLY A 83 10.12 8.55 -23.46
N LEU A 84 8.88 8.28 -23.03
CA LEU A 84 7.92 9.31 -22.60
C LEU A 84 7.41 9.11 -21.15
N PRO A 85 8.29 9.00 -20.13
CA PRO A 85 7.89 8.71 -18.75
C PRO A 85 6.92 9.75 -18.16
N ASP A 86 7.13 11.04 -18.48
CA ASP A 86 6.33 12.17 -17.97
C ASP A 86 4.87 12.13 -18.44
N GLN A 87 4.59 11.42 -19.53
CA GLN A 87 3.23 11.29 -20.05
C GLN A 87 2.40 10.24 -19.31
N SER A 88 2.99 9.46 -18.42
CA SER A 88 2.26 8.45 -17.64
C SER A 88 1.34 9.10 -16.61
N ARG A 89 0.16 8.50 -16.38
CA ARG A 89 -0.74 8.96 -15.30
C ARG A 89 -0.03 8.95 -13.95
N LEU A 90 0.78 7.93 -13.70
CA LEU A 90 1.51 7.80 -12.44
C LEU A 90 2.53 8.92 -12.22
N ALA A 91 3.33 9.30 -13.23
CA ALA A 91 4.27 10.41 -13.09
C ALA A 91 3.58 11.76 -12.89
N ARG A 92 2.40 11.97 -13.49
CA ARG A 92 1.61 13.19 -13.23
C ARG A 92 1.08 13.27 -11.79
N LEU A 93 0.71 12.13 -11.20
CA LEU A 93 0.16 12.06 -9.84
C LEU A 93 1.26 12.03 -8.77
N VAL A 94 2.40 11.40 -9.08
CA VAL A 94 3.57 11.29 -8.21
C VAL A 94 4.81 11.70 -9.02
N PRO A 95 5.12 13.01 -9.15
CA PRO A 95 6.23 13.49 -9.98
C PRO A 95 7.61 13.00 -9.57
N SER A 96 7.76 12.51 -8.34
CA SER A 96 9.00 11.93 -7.82
C SER A 96 9.11 10.42 -8.01
N VAL A 97 8.15 9.79 -8.69
CA VAL A 97 8.18 8.36 -8.97
C VAL A 97 9.36 8.02 -9.88
N SER A 98 10.11 6.98 -9.53
CA SER A 98 11.23 6.50 -10.32
C SER A 98 10.76 5.48 -11.37
N THR A 99 11.72 4.97 -12.15
CA THR A 99 11.48 3.88 -13.09
C THR A 99 11.11 2.58 -12.36
N PHE A 100 10.15 1.85 -12.92
CA PHE A 100 9.86 0.46 -12.57
C PHE A 100 10.47 -0.47 -13.62
N HIS A 101 11.14 -1.53 -13.18
CA HIS A 101 11.76 -2.51 -14.06
C HIS A 101 10.95 -3.80 -14.23
N THR A 102 9.95 -4.00 -13.37
CA THR A 102 9.09 -5.18 -13.35
C THR A 102 7.67 -4.80 -12.99
N SER A 103 6.69 -5.57 -13.46
CA SER A 103 5.30 -5.48 -13.02
C SER A 103 5.19 -5.91 -11.56
N LEU A 104 4.37 -5.21 -10.79
CA LEU A 104 4.22 -5.46 -9.35
C LEU A 104 2.81 -6.00 -9.06
N PRO A 105 2.64 -7.25 -8.61
CA PRO A 105 1.34 -7.82 -8.23
C PRO A 105 0.93 -7.34 -6.82
N LEU A 106 0.59 -6.07 -6.69
CA LEU A 106 0.15 -5.41 -5.45
C LEU A 106 -1.10 -6.05 -4.82
N LYS A 107 -2.12 -6.43 -5.60
CA LYS A 107 -3.35 -7.07 -5.12
C LYS A 107 -3.03 -8.41 -4.46
N GLU A 108 -2.30 -9.27 -5.15
CA GLU A 108 -1.85 -10.56 -4.61
C GLU A 108 -1.01 -10.36 -3.35
N SER A 109 -0.06 -9.42 -3.40
CA SER A 109 0.80 -9.08 -2.27
C SER A 109 0.04 -8.56 -1.06
N PHE A 110 -1.01 -7.77 -1.30
CA PHE A 110 -1.91 -7.31 -0.26
C PHE A 110 -2.72 -8.44 0.34
N LEU A 111 -3.26 -9.35 -0.46
CA LEU A 111 -3.99 -10.52 0.08
C LEU A 111 -3.08 -11.34 1.01
N LEU A 112 -1.85 -11.61 0.59
CA LEU A 112 -0.86 -12.31 1.43
C LEU A 112 -0.53 -11.56 2.72
N ALA A 113 -0.36 -10.23 2.65
CA ALA A 113 -0.12 -9.41 3.82
C ALA A 113 -1.34 -9.34 4.75
N ASN A 114 -2.54 -9.26 4.18
CA ASN A 114 -3.81 -9.17 4.89
C ASN A 114 -4.12 -10.48 5.63
N THR A 115 -3.83 -11.64 5.05
CA THR A 115 -3.97 -12.94 5.74
C THR A 115 -3.13 -13.02 7.02
N LYS A 116 -1.97 -12.35 7.06
CA LYS A 116 -1.05 -12.38 8.22
C LYS A 116 -1.27 -11.25 9.23
N HIS A 117 -1.75 -10.09 8.77
CA HIS A 117 -1.76 -8.86 9.56
C HIS A 117 -3.15 -8.21 9.67
N SER A 118 -4.18 -8.84 9.10
CA SER A 118 -5.59 -8.42 9.15
C SER A 118 -5.76 -6.93 8.89
N ILE A 119 -5.07 -6.42 7.86
CA ILE A 119 -4.98 -4.98 7.54
C ILE A 119 -6.39 -4.39 7.30
N ALA A 120 -7.22 -5.06 6.51
CA ALA A 120 -8.57 -4.61 6.17
C ALA A 120 -9.59 -4.73 7.31
N ALA A 121 -9.33 -5.60 8.29
CA ALA A 121 -10.21 -5.80 9.45
C ALA A 121 -10.03 -4.71 10.53
N ARG A 122 -9.04 -3.81 10.39
CA ARG A 122 -8.78 -2.76 11.37
C ARG A 122 -9.91 -1.72 11.36
N ARG A 123 -10.34 -1.32 12.55
CA ARG A 123 -11.49 -0.42 12.74
C ARG A 123 -11.10 1.02 13.06
N PHE A 124 -10.02 1.19 13.81
CA PHE A 124 -9.62 2.49 14.37
C PHE A 124 -8.33 3.04 13.76
N VAL A 125 -7.57 2.20 13.05
CA VAL A 125 -6.28 2.57 12.49
C VAL A 125 -6.23 2.15 11.01
N PRO A 126 -5.98 3.09 10.09
CA PRO A 126 -5.86 2.80 8.67
C PRO A 126 -4.57 2.00 8.36
N PRO A 127 -4.42 1.52 7.11
CA PRO A 127 -3.13 1.03 6.62
C PRO A 127 -2.00 2.05 6.88
N SER A 128 -0.94 1.61 7.55
CA SER A 128 0.22 2.44 7.88
C SER A 128 1.21 2.51 6.72
N PHE A 129 2.15 3.46 6.77
CA PHE A 129 3.26 3.52 5.82
C PHE A 129 4.02 2.19 5.74
N ASN A 130 4.20 1.52 6.89
CA ASN A 130 4.93 0.26 6.98
C ASN A 130 4.15 -0.91 6.36
N ASP A 131 2.82 -0.89 6.40
CA ASP A 131 1.99 -1.88 5.72
C ASP A 131 2.17 -1.77 4.21
N ILE A 132 2.10 -0.55 3.66
CA ILE A 132 2.31 -0.31 2.23
C ILE A 132 3.72 -0.70 1.80
N ARG A 133 4.76 -0.34 2.59
CA ARG A 133 6.13 -0.79 2.32
C ARG A 133 6.22 -2.31 2.24
N ARG A 134 5.57 -3.03 3.15
CA ARG A 134 5.59 -4.50 3.18
C ARG A 134 4.90 -5.11 1.96
N ILE A 135 3.77 -4.54 1.55
CA ILE A 135 3.06 -4.95 0.33
C ILE A 135 3.95 -4.76 -0.90
N LEU A 136 4.59 -3.59 -1.05
CA LEU A 136 5.51 -3.32 -2.17
C LEU A 136 6.72 -4.25 -2.18
N ASN A 137 7.35 -4.47 -1.02
CA ASN A 137 8.48 -5.40 -0.91
C ASN A 137 8.06 -6.82 -1.30
N THR A 138 6.86 -7.26 -0.88
CA THR A 138 6.32 -8.57 -1.23
C THR A 138 6.05 -8.67 -2.73
N ALA A 139 5.47 -7.62 -3.34
CA ALA A 139 5.22 -7.57 -4.77
C ALA A 139 6.51 -7.65 -5.59
N GLN A 140 7.54 -6.93 -5.16
CA GLN A 140 8.86 -7.00 -5.80
C GLN A 140 9.45 -8.41 -5.70
N ILE A 141 9.39 -9.04 -4.52
CA ILE A 141 9.88 -10.42 -4.34
C ILE A 141 9.14 -11.38 -5.25
N ILE A 142 7.79 -11.36 -5.28
CA ILE A 142 6.98 -12.22 -6.16
C ILE A 142 7.39 -12.01 -7.63
N ALA A 143 7.57 -10.76 -8.04
CA ALA A 143 7.88 -10.42 -9.41
C ALA A 143 9.28 -10.85 -9.89
N ILE A 144 10.27 -10.91 -8.98
CA ILE A 144 11.68 -11.17 -9.37
C ILE A 144 12.19 -12.55 -8.94
N ALA A 145 11.53 -13.24 -8.00
CA ALA A 145 12.07 -14.44 -7.35
C ALA A 145 12.51 -15.54 -8.33
N SER A 146 11.76 -15.77 -9.41
CA SER A 146 12.06 -16.80 -10.41
C SER A 146 13.28 -16.50 -11.29
N GLY A 147 13.67 -15.22 -11.40
CA GLY A 147 14.73 -14.77 -12.31
C GLY A 147 15.91 -14.09 -11.60
N LEU A 148 15.94 -14.11 -10.27
CA LEU A 148 16.93 -13.39 -9.47
C LEU A 148 18.31 -14.05 -9.58
N LYS A 149 19.32 -13.26 -9.96
CA LYS A 149 20.72 -13.72 -10.12
C LYS A 149 21.70 -13.12 -9.12
N LEU A 150 21.39 -11.95 -8.57
CA LEU A 150 22.26 -11.19 -7.68
C LEU A 150 21.43 -10.48 -6.62
N ILE A 151 21.88 -10.58 -5.37
CA ILE A 151 21.38 -9.79 -4.24
C ILE A 151 22.57 -9.01 -3.68
N THR A 152 22.39 -7.70 -3.49
CA THR A 152 23.37 -6.81 -2.85
C THR A 152 22.87 -6.42 -1.47
N LEU A 153 23.77 -6.37 -0.48
CA LEU A 153 23.49 -6.05 0.93
C LEU A 153 24.13 -4.73 1.35
#